data_AF-A0A1M3LNQ5-F1
#
_entry.id   AF-A0A1M3LNQ5-F1
#
_cell.length_a   1.000
_cell.length_b   1.000
_cell.length_c   1.000
_cell.angle_alpha   90.00
_cell.angle_beta   90.00
_cell.angle_gamma   90.00
#
_symmetry.space_group_name_H-M   'P 1'
#
loop_
_entity.id
_entity.type
_entity.pdbx_description
1 polymer ?
#
loop_
_entity_poly.entity_id
_entity_poly.type
_entity_poly.pdbx_seq_one_letter_code
_entity_poly.pdbx_strand_id
1 'polypeptide(L)'
;MSFFPLDPPADDDPPLEQERNPRWQPSDEELPRVFPISEVLAATDTVAIVVMEARVYSDGIEFLIERRLRRGDRSEQELQLAHWGAHGLHGGPSAGRLRYGVALSDGQQVLLDAFAGPPDGDPHDASWHSLFPTNGHGSGSGDYQRFEDGLWLWPLPPSGALEIVAEWPEQGVPEARVVLDSAPLLDLAVSVRPLWT
;
A
#
# COMPACT_ATOMS: atom_id res chain seq x y z
N MET A 1 41.27 2.28 8.26
CA MET A 1 40.44 1.13 8.70
C MET A 1 39.15 1.20 7.91
N SER A 2 38.75 0.10 7.24
CA SER A 2 37.47 0.06 6.52
C SER A 2 36.32 0.08 7.51
N PHE A 3 35.25 0.80 7.18
CA PHE A 3 34.03 0.86 8.00
C PHE A 3 33.31 -0.49 8.04
N PHE A 4 33.34 -1.24 6.94
CA PHE A 4 32.81 -2.59 6.85
C PHE A 4 33.95 -3.62 6.75
N PRO A 5 33.92 -4.71 7.55
CA PRO A 5 34.78 -5.87 7.34
C PRO A 5 34.41 -6.62 6.05
N LEU A 6 35.32 -7.46 5.55
CA LEU A 6 35.06 -8.29 4.36
C LEU A 6 34.11 -9.44 4.72
N ASP A 7 33.04 -9.56 3.95
CA ASP A 7 32.12 -10.69 4.04
C ASP A 7 32.72 -11.95 3.38
N PRO A 8 32.29 -13.16 3.81
CA PRO A 8 32.68 -14.41 3.17
C PRO A 8 32.11 -14.52 1.74
N PRO A 9 32.74 -15.34 0.86
CA PRO A 9 32.26 -15.51 -0.50
C PRO A 9 30.87 -16.16 -0.54
N ALA A 10 30.00 -15.61 -1.39
CA ALA A 10 28.65 -16.12 -1.67
C ALA A 10 28.63 -16.94 -2.98
N ASP A 11 27.61 -17.78 -3.15
CA ASP A 11 27.33 -18.49 -4.40
C ASP A 11 26.66 -17.54 -5.41
N ASP A 12 27.20 -17.51 -6.63
CA ASP A 12 26.80 -16.61 -7.73
C ASP A 12 25.96 -17.34 -8.79
N ASP A 13 24.79 -17.86 -8.41
CA ASP A 13 23.81 -18.27 -9.43
C ASP A 13 23.23 -17.01 -10.09
N PRO A 14 23.32 -16.88 -11.44
CA PRO A 14 22.78 -15.72 -12.12
C PRO A 14 21.26 -15.69 -11.98
N PRO A 15 20.67 -14.55 -11.56
CA PRO A 15 19.23 -14.42 -11.45
C PRO A 15 18.56 -14.54 -12.83
N LEU A 16 17.36 -15.10 -12.86
CA LEU A 16 16.50 -15.08 -14.05
C LEU A 16 15.89 -13.68 -14.19
N GLU A 17 16.10 -13.04 -15.34
CA GLU A 17 15.42 -11.78 -15.67
C GLU A 17 13.93 -12.04 -15.87
N GLN A 18 13.11 -11.47 -15.00
CA GLN A 18 11.65 -11.53 -15.09
C GLN A 18 11.12 -10.18 -15.57
N GLU A 19 10.40 -10.16 -16.70
CA GLU A 19 9.74 -8.94 -17.18
C GLU A 19 8.69 -8.44 -16.16
N ARG A 20 8.73 -7.14 -15.86
CA ARG A 20 7.78 -6.49 -14.95
C ARG A 20 6.37 -6.47 -15.53
N ASN A 21 5.37 -6.81 -14.71
CA ASN A 21 3.98 -6.48 -14.97
C ASN A 21 3.59 -5.19 -14.20
N PRO A 22 3.40 -4.04 -14.87
CA PRO A 22 3.17 -2.75 -14.21
C PRO A 22 1.85 -2.68 -13.45
N ARG A 23 0.89 -3.57 -13.77
CA ARG A 23 -0.36 -3.67 -13.03
C ARG A 23 -0.18 -4.13 -11.58
N TRP A 24 0.82 -4.99 -11.33
CA TRP A 24 0.96 -5.68 -10.04
C TRP A 24 2.01 -5.08 -9.12
N GLN A 25 3.00 -4.38 -9.68
CA GLN A 25 4.11 -3.86 -8.90
C GLN A 25 4.68 -2.58 -9.49
N PRO A 26 5.21 -1.68 -8.63
CA PRO A 26 6.02 -0.56 -9.07
C PRO A 26 7.29 -0.98 -9.82
N SER A 27 7.91 -0.03 -10.50
CA SER A 27 9.17 -0.23 -11.22
C SER A 27 10.39 -0.18 -10.30
N ASP A 28 11.21 -1.23 -10.27
CA ASP A 28 12.51 -1.20 -9.59
C ASP A 28 13.58 -0.41 -10.37
N GLU A 29 13.32 -0.08 -11.64
CA GLU A 29 14.27 0.58 -12.56
C GLU A 29 14.26 2.10 -12.50
N GLU A 30 13.41 2.69 -11.65
CA GLU A 30 13.29 4.13 -11.51
C GLU A 30 13.27 4.57 -10.05
N LEU A 31 13.71 5.81 -9.82
CA LEU A 31 13.65 6.42 -8.50
C LEU A 31 12.31 7.14 -8.37
N PRO A 32 11.36 6.64 -7.55
CA PRO A 32 10.09 7.31 -7.36
C PRO A 32 10.27 8.69 -6.73
N ARG A 33 9.28 9.55 -6.94
CA ARG A 33 9.18 10.84 -6.27
C ARG A 33 8.28 10.72 -5.06
N VAL A 34 8.71 11.24 -3.92
CA VAL A 34 7.94 11.17 -2.68
C VAL A 34 7.04 12.39 -2.56
N PHE A 35 5.75 12.16 -2.33
CA PHE A 35 4.76 13.17 -1.98
C PHE A 35 4.32 12.96 -0.52
N PRO A 36 4.61 13.89 0.40
CA PRO A 36 4.22 13.76 1.80
C PRO A 36 2.71 14.03 1.96
N ILE A 37 2.02 13.18 2.75
CA ILE A 37 0.58 13.33 3.03
C ILE A 37 0.35 13.54 4.53
N SER A 38 0.74 12.58 5.37
CA SER A 38 0.62 12.64 6.83
C SER A 38 -0.80 12.96 7.36
N GLU A 39 -1.81 12.29 6.80
CA GLU A 39 -3.22 12.49 7.16
C GLU A 39 -3.79 11.28 7.91
N VAL A 40 -4.62 11.55 8.93
CA VAL A 40 -5.32 10.49 9.68
C VAL A 40 -6.57 10.08 8.91
N LEU A 41 -6.57 8.85 8.39
CA LEU A 41 -7.71 8.27 7.69
C LEU A 41 -8.81 7.88 8.68
N ALA A 42 -8.44 7.21 9.78
CA ALA A 42 -9.35 6.81 10.83
C ALA A 42 -8.63 6.65 12.17
N ALA A 43 -9.33 6.91 13.27
CA ALA A 43 -8.81 6.69 14.62
C ALA A 43 -9.92 6.25 15.58
N THR A 44 -9.59 5.27 16.43
CA THR A 44 -10.35 4.80 17.58
C THR A 44 -9.43 4.80 18.80
N ASP A 45 -9.93 4.36 19.97
CA ASP A 45 -9.09 4.26 21.18
C ASP A 45 -7.94 3.24 21.06
N THR A 46 -8.04 2.29 20.12
CA THR A 46 -7.09 1.18 19.96
C THR A 46 -6.48 1.05 18.57
N VAL A 47 -7.01 1.76 17.56
CA VAL A 47 -6.52 1.69 16.18
C VAL A 47 -6.38 3.09 15.60
N ALA A 48 -5.31 3.33 14.87
CA ALA A 48 -5.21 4.47 13.95
C ALA A 48 -4.74 3.99 12.58
N ILE A 49 -5.34 4.52 11.52
CA ILE A 49 -4.94 4.31 10.12
C ILE A 49 -4.54 5.67 9.57
N VAL A 50 -3.32 5.78 9.07
CA VAL A 50 -2.70 7.04 8.68
C VAL A 50 -2.14 6.90 7.26
N VAL A 51 -2.46 7.83 6.37
CA VAL A 51 -1.82 7.91 5.05
C VAL A 51 -0.56 8.73 5.21
N MET A 52 0.61 8.09 5.10
CA MET A 52 1.89 8.72 5.41
C MET A 52 2.44 9.51 4.21
N GLU A 53 2.55 8.84 3.07
CA GLU A 53 3.15 9.38 1.86
C GLU A 53 2.63 8.64 0.61
N ALA A 54 2.88 9.24 -0.55
CA ALA A 54 2.79 8.56 -1.83
C ALA A 54 4.17 8.51 -2.49
N ARG A 55 4.55 7.34 -3.00
CA ARG A 55 5.68 7.18 -3.92
C ARG A 55 5.13 7.17 -5.33
N VAL A 56 5.44 8.22 -6.06
CA VAL A 56 4.98 8.45 -7.42
C VAL A 56 6.01 7.90 -8.40
N TYR A 57 5.56 6.95 -9.20
CA TYR A 57 6.27 6.32 -10.30
C TYR A 57 5.80 6.95 -11.61
N SER A 58 6.50 6.66 -12.71
CA SER A 58 6.15 7.23 -14.02
C SER A 58 4.80 6.73 -14.54
N ASP A 59 4.36 5.54 -14.11
CA ASP A 59 3.15 4.85 -14.57
C ASP A 59 2.10 4.58 -13.47
N GLY A 60 2.38 4.89 -12.21
CA GLY A 60 1.45 4.66 -11.09
C GLY A 60 1.86 5.32 -9.78
N ILE A 61 1.08 5.07 -8.73
CA ILE A 61 1.29 5.67 -7.39
C ILE A 61 1.20 4.58 -6.33
N GLU A 62 2.23 4.46 -5.49
CA GLU A 62 2.18 3.64 -4.28
C GLU A 62 1.83 4.51 -3.07
N PHE A 63 0.72 4.24 -2.40
CA PHE A 63 0.37 4.88 -1.13
C PHE A 63 0.89 4.04 0.03
N LEU A 64 1.61 4.67 0.95
CA LEU A 64 2.07 4.03 2.18
C LEU A 64 1.13 4.38 3.31
N ILE A 65 0.36 3.37 3.75
CA ILE A 65 -0.61 3.48 4.82
C ILE A 65 -0.03 2.82 6.07
N GLU A 66 -0.01 3.56 7.17
CA GLU A 66 0.42 3.07 8.45
C GLU A 66 -0.78 2.74 9.35
N ARG A 67 -0.83 1.50 9.84
CA ARG A 67 -1.73 1.07 10.90
C ARG A 67 -0.99 1.04 12.22
N ARG A 68 -1.57 1.67 13.23
CA ARG A 68 -1.12 1.61 14.62
C ARG A 68 -2.17 0.89 15.44
N LEU A 69 -1.77 -0.17 16.11
CA LEU A 69 -2.60 -0.88 17.07
C LEU A 69 -2.03 -0.63 18.46
N ARG A 70 -2.90 -0.19 19.37
CA ARG A 70 -2.62 -0.06 20.79
C ARG A 70 -3.34 -1.19 21.52
N ARG A 71 -2.62 -1.87 22.41
CA ARG A 71 -3.14 -3.02 23.15
C ARG A 71 -4.43 -2.72 23.93
N GLY A 72 -4.44 -1.63 24.71
CA GLY A 72 -5.55 -1.37 25.63
C GLY A 72 -5.72 -2.53 26.62
N ASP A 73 -6.96 -2.99 26.81
CA ASP A 73 -7.28 -4.13 27.69
C ASP A 73 -7.08 -5.51 27.04
N ARG A 74 -6.62 -5.56 25.78
CA ARG A 74 -6.41 -6.81 25.05
C ARG A 74 -5.23 -7.59 25.60
N SER A 75 -5.28 -8.91 25.51
CA SER A 75 -4.09 -9.77 25.59
C SER A 75 -3.19 -9.59 24.36
N GLU A 76 -1.93 -10.01 24.47
CA GLU A 76 -1.01 -10.01 23.33
C GLU A 76 -1.51 -10.89 22.18
N GLN A 77 -2.17 -12.01 22.52
CA GLN A 77 -2.78 -12.92 21.54
C GLN A 77 -3.91 -12.24 20.77
N GLU A 78 -4.80 -11.50 21.44
CA GLU A 78 -5.88 -10.74 20.78
C GLU A 78 -5.33 -9.63 19.88
N LEU A 79 -4.26 -8.97 20.29
CA LEU A 79 -3.59 -7.95 19.47
C LEU A 79 -2.99 -8.57 18.20
N GLN A 80 -2.34 -9.72 18.32
CA GLN A 80 -1.79 -10.49 17.20
C GLN A 80 -2.88 -11.01 16.26
N LEU A 81 -4.00 -11.51 16.81
CA LEU A 81 -5.16 -11.93 16.01
C LEU A 81 -5.78 -10.76 15.26
N ALA A 82 -5.87 -9.57 15.86
CA ALA A 82 -6.34 -8.37 15.17
C ALA A 82 -5.46 -8.04 13.96
N HIS A 83 -4.13 -8.16 14.09
CA HIS A 83 -3.24 -8.01 12.93
C HIS A 83 -3.53 -9.07 11.85
N TRP A 84 -3.55 -10.37 12.18
CA TRP A 84 -3.71 -11.43 11.18
C TRP A 84 -5.10 -11.43 10.52
N GLY A 85 -6.12 -11.02 11.27
CA GLY A 85 -7.49 -10.86 10.77
C GLY A 85 -7.66 -9.69 9.81
N ALA A 86 -6.79 -8.66 9.88
CA ALA A 86 -6.87 -7.48 9.02
C ALA A 86 -6.89 -7.87 7.53
N HIS A 87 -6.00 -8.77 7.11
CA HIS A 87 -5.86 -9.20 5.71
C HIS A 87 -6.52 -10.55 5.41
N GLY A 88 -7.37 -11.07 6.32
CA GLY A 88 -8.07 -12.35 6.12
C GLY A 88 -7.19 -13.61 6.15
N LEU A 89 -5.95 -13.50 6.66
CA LEU A 89 -4.96 -14.60 6.71
C LEU A 89 -5.27 -15.65 7.80
N HIS A 90 -6.27 -15.41 8.65
CA HIS A 90 -6.78 -16.36 9.64
C HIS A 90 -8.31 -16.40 9.58
N GLY A 91 -8.88 -17.51 9.10
CA GLY A 91 -10.33 -17.76 9.11
C GLY A 91 -11.11 -17.41 7.84
N GLY A 92 -10.43 -16.95 6.78
CA GLY A 92 -11.06 -16.60 5.50
C GLY A 92 -11.64 -15.18 5.46
N PRO A 93 -12.27 -14.76 4.35
CA PRO A 93 -12.80 -13.41 4.20
C PRO A 93 -13.96 -13.15 5.18
N SER A 94 -13.68 -12.50 6.31
CA SER A 94 -14.69 -11.93 7.20
C SER A 94 -15.30 -10.66 6.59
N ALA A 95 -16.58 -10.42 6.84
CA ALA A 95 -17.26 -9.18 6.47
C ALA A 95 -16.76 -7.96 7.26
N GLY A 96 -16.08 -8.18 8.40
CA GLY A 96 -15.55 -7.11 9.24
C GLY A 96 -14.04 -6.88 9.14
N ARG A 97 -13.36 -7.53 8.18
CA ARG A 97 -11.92 -7.36 7.95
C ARG A 97 -11.57 -5.94 7.47
N LEU A 98 -10.28 -5.61 7.52
CA LEU A 98 -9.79 -4.36 6.95
C LEU A 98 -9.92 -4.39 5.43
N ARG A 99 -10.43 -3.29 4.86
CA ARG A 99 -10.53 -3.10 3.41
C ARG A 99 -10.01 -1.73 3.07
N TYR A 100 -9.30 -1.66 1.95
CA TYR A 100 -8.83 -0.42 1.35
C TYR A 100 -9.46 -0.23 -0.02
N GLY A 101 -9.57 1.01 -0.46
CA GLY A 101 -9.93 1.36 -1.82
C GLY A 101 -9.53 2.79 -2.17
N VAL A 102 -9.67 3.13 -3.43
CA VAL A 102 -9.55 4.49 -3.93
C VAL A 102 -10.78 4.87 -4.76
N ALA A 103 -11.18 6.15 -4.69
CA ALA A 103 -12.19 6.72 -5.58
C ALA A 103 -11.54 7.83 -6.43
N LEU A 104 -11.80 7.79 -7.74
CA LEU A 104 -11.15 8.64 -8.74
C LEU A 104 -12.11 9.73 -9.23
N SER A 105 -11.56 10.79 -9.81
CA SER A 105 -12.34 11.95 -10.29
C SER A 105 -13.26 11.66 -11.47
N ASP A 106 -13.02 10.56 -12.19
CA ASP A 106 -13.89 10.05 -13.25
C ASP A 106 -15.06 9.17 -12.72
N GLY A 107 -15.13 8.98 -11.40
CA GLY A 107 -16.16 8.20 -10.71
C GLY A 107 -15.82 6.72 -10.55
N GLN A 108 -14.65 6.24 -11.01
CA GLN A 108 -14.23 4.87 -10.73
C GLN A 108 -13.93 4.67 -9.24
N GLN A 109 -14.39 3.55 -8.70
CA GLN A 109 -14.06 3.08 -7.36
C GLN A 109 -13.30 1.77 -7.49
N VAL A 110 -12.07 1.75 -6.98
CA VAL A 110 -11.16 0.62 -7.09
C VAL A 110 -10.89 0.11 -5.69
N LEU A 111 -11.29 -1.13 -5.42
CA LEU A 111 -11.01 -1.78 -4.14
C LEU A 111 -9.67 -2.49 -4.22
N LEU A 112 -8.96 -2.54 -3.09
CA LEU A 112 -7.79 -3.39 -2.94
C LEU A 112 -8.26 -4.83 -3.04
N ASP A 113 -7.98 -5.48 -4.17
CA ASP A 113 -8.40 -6.84 -4.41
C ASP A 113 -7.21 -7.78 -4.26
N ALA A 114 -7.09 -8.40 -3.08
CA ALA A 114 -6.06 -9.40 -2.83
C ALA A 114 -6.31 -10.72 -3.58
N PHE A 115 -7.50 -10.94 -4.19
CA PHE A 115 -7.91 -12.27 -4.67
C PHE A 115 -8.79 -12.34 -5.93
N ALA A 116 -9.23 -11.23 -6.54
CA ALA A 116 -9.76 -11.30 -7.90
C ALA A 116 -8.60 -11.59 -8.85
N GLY A 117 -8.57 -12.83 -9.33
CA GLY A 117 -7.91 -13.14 -10.59
C GLY A 117 -8.34 -12.14 -11.66
N PRO A 118 -7.50 -11.93 -12.68
CA PRO A 118 -7.68 -10.86 -13.65
C PRO A 118 -9.11 -10.86 -14.19
N PRO A 119 -9.80 -9.69 -14.29
CA PRO A 119 -10.86 -9.61 -15.29
C PRO A 119 -10.24 -10.03 -16.63
N ASP A 120 -10.91 -10.92 -17.37
CA ASP A 120 -10.44 -11.39 -18.68
C ASP A 120 -9.97 -10.19 -19.53
N GLY A 121 -8.65 -9.99 -19.68
CA GLY A 121 -8.11 -8.73 -20.22
C GLY A 121 -6.57 -8.70 -20.31
N ASP A 122 -6.06 -7.79 -21.13
CA ASP A 122 -4.63 -7.53 -21.28
C ASP A 122 -4.09 -6.88 -19.99
N PRO A 123 -3.06 -7.45 -19.33
CA PRO A 123 -2.46 -6.86 -18.13
C PRO A 123 -1.86 -5.46 -18.37
N HIS A 124 -1.62 -5.07 -19.63
CA HIS A 124 -1.16 -3.74 -20.03
C HIS A 124 -2.29 -2.80 -20.48
N ASP A 125 -3.56 -3.21 -20.38
CA ASP A 125 -4.69 -2.32 -20.67
C ASP A 125 -4.84 -1.25 -19.58
N ALA A 126 -4.28 -0.07 -19.87
CA ALA A 126 -4.34 1.11 -19.01
C ALA A 126 -5.71 1.83 -19.03
N SER A 127 -6.76 1.26 -19.65
CA SER A 127 -8.10 1.84 -19.60
C SER A 127 -8.85 1.58 -18.29
N TRP A 128 -8.36 0.65 -17.46
CA TRP A 128 -8.94 0.30 -16.17
C TRP A 128 -7.94 0.41 -15.02
N HIS A 129 -8.32 1.15 -13.99
CA HIS A 129 -7.51 1.25 -12.78
C HIS A 129 -7.60 -0.01 -11.92
N SER A 130 -6.52 -0.28 -11.22
CA SER A 130 -6.32 -1.42 -10.33
C SER A 130 -5.58 -0.98 -9.08
N LEU A 131 -5.84 -1.68 -7.99
CA LEU A 131 -5.21 -1.42 -6.70
C LEU A 131 -4.66 -2.74 -6.16
N PHE A 132 -3.34 -2.88 -6.12
CA PHE A 132 -2.66 -4.08 -5.66
C PHE A 132 -1.89 -3.83 -4.36
N PRO A 133 -1.82 -4.83 -3.46
CA PRO A 133 -0.96 -4.72 -2.29
C PRO A 133 0.50 -4.84 -2.73
N THR A 134 1.35 -3.97 -2.20
CA THR A 134 2.81 -4.10 -2.29
C THR A 134 3.37 -4.61 -0.96
N ASN A 135 4.68 -4.53 -0.77
CA ASN A 135 5.30 -4.99 0.47
C ASN A 135 4.77 -4.21 1.67
N GLY A 136 4.54 -4.94 2.76
CA GLY A 136 4.21 -4.39 4.05
C GLY A 136 5.22 -4.84 5.10
N HIS A 137 5.44 -4.00 6.10
CA HIS A 137 6.38 -4.28 7.18
C HIS A 137 5.70 -4.06 8.52
N GLY A 138 5.99 -4.93 9.47
CA GLY A 138 5.47 -4.84 10.82
C GLY A 138 6.58 -4.74 11.84
N SER A 139 6.39 -3.88 12.83
CA SER A 139 7.21 -3.88 14.03
C SER A 139 6.33 -3.57 15.23
N GLY A 140 6.73 -4.03 16.41
CA GLY A 140 5.95 -3.78 17.60
C GLY A 140 6.59 -4.27 18.87
N SER A 141 5.90 -3.98 19.95
CA SER A 141 6.12 -4.44 21.30
C SER A 141 4.81 -5.02 21.84
N GLY A 142 4.80 -5.51 23.08
CA GLY A 142 3.57 -6.03 23.70
C GLY A 142 2.42 -5.02 23.74
N ASP A 143 2.71 -3.71 23.83
CA ASP A 143 1.68 -2.67 24.02
C ASP A 143 1.30 -1.91 22.75
N TYR A 144 2.20 -1.88 21.76
CA TYR A 144 2.02 -1.14 20.52
C TYR A 144 2.54 -1.94 19.34
N GLN A 145 1.75 -2.04 18.29
CA GLN A 145 2.16 -2.60 17.00
C GLN A 145 1.95 -1.57 15.90
N ARG A 146 2.89 -1.51 14.98
CA ARG A 146 2.86 -0.66 13.80
C ARG A 146 3.04 -1.53 12.56
N PHE A 147 2.18 -1.31 11.58
CA PHE A 147 2.23 -1.97 10.30
C PHE A 147 2.19 -0.93 9.20
N GLU A 148 3.00 -1.12 8.18
CA GLU A 148 2.92 -0.39 6.92
C GLU A 148 2.26 -1.33 5.90
N ASP A 149 1.22 -0.84 5.23
CA ASP A 149 0.61 -1.47 4.06
C ASP A 149 0.86 -0.55 2.86
N GLY A 150 1.48 -1.08 1.81
CA GLY A 150 1.63 -0.35 0.55
C GLY A 150 0.50 -0.69 -0.43
N LEU A 151 -0.07 0.33 -1.06
CA LEU A 151 -1.16 0.20 -2.04
C LEU A 151 -0.71 0.77 -3.39
N TRP A 152 -0.52 -0.08 -4.38
CA TRP A 152 -0.15 0.29 -5.73
C TRP A 152 -1.38 0.56 -6.60
N LEU A 153 -1.60 1.83 -6.94
CA LEU A 153 -2.59 2.28 -7.91
C LEU A 153 -1.96 2.35 -9.29
N TRP A 154 -2.50 1.56 -10.22
CA TRP A 154 -2.10 1.58 -11.62
C TRP A 154 -3.30 1.58 -12.56
N PRO A 155 -3.30 2.38 -13.65
CA PRO A 155 -2.28 3.38 -13.99
C PRO A 155 -2.43 4.66 -13.14
N LEU A 156 -1.70 5.73 -13.48
CA LEU A 156 -1.89 7.06 -12.89
C LEU A 156 -3.37 7.50 -12.98
N PRO A 157 -3.92 8.09 -11.90
CA PRO A 157 -5.32 8.51 -11.87
C PRO A 157 -5.59 9.72 -12.77
N PRO A 158 -6.85 9.96 -13.16
CA PRO A 158 -7.23 11.23 -13.79
C PRO A 158 -6.98 12.42 -12.86
N SER A 159 -6.77 13.60 -13.46
CA SER A 159 -6.64 14.86 -12.71
C SER A 159 -7.94 15.16 -11.94
N GLY A 160 -7.82 15.56 -10.68
CA GLY A 160 -8.94 15.94 -9.82
C GLY A 160 -8.87 15.32 -8.43
N ALA A 161 -10.03 15.15 -7.80
CA ALA A 161 -10.12 14.52 -6.49
C ALA A 161 -9.72 13.05 -6.55
N LEU A 162 -8.84 12.65 -5.63
CA LEU A 162 -8.45 11.27 -5.38
C LEU A 162 -8.73 10.94 -3.93
N GLU A 163 -9.65 10.03 -3.67
CA GLU A 163 -10.00 9.62 -2.32
C GLU A 163 -9.31 8.31 -1.97
N ILE A 164 -8.64 8.25 -0.82
CA ILE A 164 -8.18 7.01 -0.21
C ILE A 164 -9.21 6.62 0.83
N VAL A 165 -9.68 5.38 0.80
CA VAL A 165 -10.80 4.89 1.60
C VAL A 165 -10.37 3.66 2.39
N ALA A 166 -10.81 3.55 3.64
CA ALA A 166 -10.75 2.30 4.38
C ALA A 166 -11.97 2.07 5.26
N GLU A 167 -12.26 0.81 5.53
CA GLU A 167 -13.16 0.38 6.59
C GLU A 167 -12.52 -0.78 7.37
N TRP A 168 -12.77 -0.84 8.68
CA TRP A 168 -12.37 -1.99 9.50
C TRP A 168 -13.39 -2.23 10.63
N PRO A 169 -14.57 -2.79 10.31
CA PRO A 169 -15.67 -2.93 11.26
C PRO A 169 -15.32 -3.73 12.53
N GLU A 170 -14.49 -4.78 12.43
CA GLU A 170 -14.04 -5.57 13.60
C GLU A 170 -13.24 -4.75 14.62
N GLN A 171 -12.67 -3.62 14.20
CA GLN A 171 -11.93 -2.71 15.07
C GLN A 171 -12.69 -1.40 15.34
N GLY A 172 -13.98 -1.35 14.98
CA GLY A 172 -14.83 -0.18 15.17
C GLY A 172 -14.50 1.00 14.25
N VAL A 173 -13.79 0.75 13.14
CA VAL A 173 -13.52 1.77 12.12
C VAL A 173 -14.63 1.70 11.06
N PRO A 174 -15.56 2.67 11.00
CA PRO A 174 -16.51 2.76 9.90
C PRO A 174 -15.78 3.16 8.60
N GLU A 175 -16.48 3.15 7.47
CA GLU A 175 -15.94 3.70 6.21
C GLU A 175 -15.49 5.15 6.43
N ALA A 176 -14.21 5.38 6.18
CA ALA A 176 -13.56 6.68 6.32
C ALA A 176 -12.70 6.97 5.10
N ARG A 177 -12.51 8.26 4.79
CA ARG A 177 -11.79 8.70 3.60
C ARG A 177 -10.95 9.94 3.83
N VAL A 178 -9.83 10.01 3.12
CA VAL A 178 -8.99 11.20 2.96
C VAL A 178 -9.04 11.59 1.49
N VAL A 179 -9.24 12.88 1.22
CA VAL A 179 -9.32 13.41 -0.16
C VAL A 179 -8.03 14.16 -0.46
N LEU A 180 -7.39 13.80 -1.57
CA LEU A 180 -6.19 14.42 -2.11
C LEU A 180 -6.51 15.10 -3.44
N ASP A 181 -5.70 16.08 -3.81
CA ASP A 181 -5.63 16.59 -5.19
C ASP A 181 -4.60 15.75 -5.95
N SER A 182 -4.98 15.16 -7.09
CA SER A 182 -4.06 14.34 -7.90
C SER A 182 -3.10 15.18 -8.74
N ALA A 183 -3.37 16.48 -8.98
CA ALA A 183 -2.53 17.28 -9.85
C ALA A 183 -1.04 17.34 -9.42
N PRO A 184 -0.69 17.57 -8.14
CA PRO A 184 0.71 17.54 -7.70
C PRO A 184 1.37 16.17 -7.85
N LEU A 185 0.61 15.08 -7.71
CA LEU A 185 1.11 13.72 -7.90
C LEU A 185 1.43 13.47 -9.37
N LEU A 186 0.56 13.90 -10.29
CA LEU A 186 0.79 13.79 -11.73
C LEU A 186 1.99 14.62 -12.20
N ASP A 187 2.18 15.82 -11.66
CA ASP A 187 3.37 16.63 -11.94
C ASP A 187 4.67 15.93 -11.50
N LEU A 188 4.65 15.22 -10.37
CA LEU A 188 5.79 14.44 -9.89
C LEU A 188 6.10 13.26 -10.81
N ALA A 189 5.09 12.58 -11.36
CA ALA A 189 5.26 11.44 -12.25
C ALA A 189 6.08 11.80 -13.50
N VAL A 190 5.85 12.99 -14.07
CA VAL A 190 6.63 13.53 -15.21
C VAL A 190 8.11 13.73 -14.86
N SER A 191 8.43 13.90 -13.58
CA SER A 191 9.80 14.17 -13.12
C SER A 191 10.58 12.93 -12.68
N VAL A 192 9.96 11.74 -12.72
CA VAL A 192 10.58 10.46 -12.39
C VAL A 192 11.75 10.17 -13.34
N ARG A 193 12.79 9.50 -12.83
CA ARG A 193 14.02 9.23 -13.58
C ARG A 193 14.43 7.76 -13.42
N PRO A 194 14.97 7.15 -14.48
CA PRO A 194 15.56 5.82 -14.36
C PRO A 194 16.75 5.85 -13.41
N LEU A 195 16.96 4.76 -12.68
CA LEU A 195 18.11 4.56 -11.79
C LEU A 195 19.37 4.18 -12.57
N TRP A 196 19.19 3.41 -13.64
CA TRP A 196 20.26 2.88 -14.46
C TRP A 196 20.08 3.29 -15.92
N THR A 197 21.21 3.56 -16.59
CA THR A 197 21.31 3.94 -18.01
C THR A 197 22.51 3.27 -18.64
#